data_AF-A0A968CFC6-F1
#
_entry.id   AF-A0A968CFC6-F1
#
_cell.length_a   1.000
_cell.length_b   1.000
_cell.length_c   1.000
_cell.angle_alpha   90.00
_cell.angle_beta   90.00
_cell.angle_gamma   90.00
#
_symmetry.space_group_name_H-M   'P 1'
#
loop_
_entity.id
_entity.type
_entity.pdbx_description
1 polymer ?
#
loop_
_entity_poly.entity_id
_entity_poly.type
_entity_poly.pdbx_seq_one_letter_code
_entity_poly.pdbx_strand_id
1 'polypeptide(L)'
;MHEPSAGKCPVMHADHQRVGGTANQHWWPNQLNLRILRQNHPGADPMGDDFDYAAEFNSLDFEELARDVDALMTDSQEWWPADYGHYGPFFIRMTWHAAGTYRTLDGR
;
A
#
# COMPACT_ATOMS: atom_id res chain seq x y z
N MET A 1 -21.32 28.33 -9.67
CA MET A 1 -21.67 26.97 -9.25
C MET A 1 -20.52 26.46 -8.40
N HIS A 2 -20.78 26.20 -7.12
CA HIS A 2 -19.77 25.79 -6.15
C HIS A 2 -19.50 24.29 -6.32
N GLU A 3 -18.34 23.92 -6.86
CA GLU A 3 -17.89 22.53 -6.87
C GLU A 3 -17.50 22.11 -5.45
N PRO A 4 -17.89 20.90 -5.01
CA PRO A 4 -17.65 20.45 -3.65
C PRO A 4 -16.15 20.24 -3.40
N SER A 5 -15.78 20.51 -2.14
CA SER A 5 -14.47 20.37 -1.48
C SER A 5 -13.87 18.94 -1.46
N ALA A 6 -14.11 18.10 -2.46
CA ALA A 6 -13.62 16.73 -2.46
C ALA A 6 -12.08 16.70 -2.66
N GLY A 7 -11.34 16.52 -1.56
CA GLY A 7 -9.89 16.23 -1.57
C GLY A 7 -8.94 17.40 -1.27
N LYS A 8 -9.43 18.58 -0.86
CA LYS A 8 -8.55 19.69 -0.42
C LYS A 8 -8.31 19.63 1.09
N CYS A 9 -7.08 19.92 1.53
CA CYS A 9 -6.78 20.08 2.96
C CYS A 9 -7.49 21.35 3.47
N PRO A 10 -8.35 21.28 4.50
CA PRO A 10 -9.13 22.42 4.98
C PRO A 10 -8.26 23.48 5.68
N VAL A 11 -7.05 23.12 6.10
CA VAL A 11 -6.04 24.02 6.67
C VAL A 11 -4.77 23.92 5.81
N MET A 12 -4.50 24.95 5.01
CA MET A 12 -3.25 25.04 4.25
C MET A 12 -2.16 25.60 5.17
N HIS A 13 -1.30 24.74 5.71
CA HIS A 13 -0.10 25.17 6.43
C HIS A 13 0.92 25.70 5.42
N ALA A 14 1.31 26.99 5.53
CA ALA A 14 2.45 27.54 4.83
C ALA A 14 3.72 27.43 5.70
N ASP A 15 4.87 27.31 5.02
CA ASP A 15 6.25 27.15 5.51
C ASP A 15 6.72 25.75 5.92
N HIS A 16 6.69 24.82 4.96
CA HIS A 16 7.87 24.01 4.62
C HIS A 16 7.89 23.74 3.10
N GLN A 17 8.86 24.34 2.39
CA GLN A 17 9.15 24.02 1.00
C GLN A 17 9.58 22.55 0.88
N ARG A 18 8.69 21.72 0.30
CA ARG A 18 8.99 20.58 -0.59
C ARG A 18 7.74 20.02 -1.27
N VAL A 19 6.54 20.23 -0.72
CA VAL A 19 5.25 19.89 -1.35
C VAL A 19 4.17 20.88 -0.86
N GLY A 20 4.09 22.08 -1.44
CA GLY A 20 3.19 23.11 -0.88
C GLY A 20 2.94 24.33 -1.75
N GLY A 21 3.12 24.20 -3.07
CA GLY A 21 2.71 25.20 -4.05
C GLY A 21 1.68 24.61 -5.02
N THR A 22 0.93 25.46 -5.69
CA THR A 22 0.04 25.06 -6.78
C THR A 22 0.83 24.31 -7.85
N ALA A 23 0.66 22.98 -7.92
CA ALA A 23 1.41 22.13 -8.86
C ALA A 23 0.98 22.40 -10.31
N ASN A 24 1.83 22.06 -11.29
CA ASN A 24 1.52 22.25 -12.71
C ASN A 24 0.19 21.62 -13.13
N GLN A 25 -0.20 20.48 -12.53
CA GLN A 25 -1.49 19.83 -12.83
C GLN A 25 -2.70 20.68 -12.42
N HIS A 26 -2.54 21.61 -11.48
CA HIS A 26 -3.63 22.52 -11.12
C HIS A 26 -3.86 23.57 -12.21
N TRP A 27 -2.80 24.11 -12.81
CA TRP A 27 -2.90 25.12 -13.87
C TRP A 27 -3.22 24.50 -15.23
N TRP A 28 -2.70 23.31 -15.52
CA TRP A 28 -2.92 22.57 -16.76
C TRP A 28 -3.43 21.16 -16.47
N PRO A 29 -4.72 20.99 -16.10
CA PRO A 29 -5.26 19.70 -15.67
C PRO A 29 -5.26 18.62 -16.76
N ASN A 30 -5.29 19.02 -18.03
CA ASN A 30 -5.30 18.11 -19.18
C ASN A 30 -3.91 17.93 -19.81
N GLN A 31 -2.84 18.45 -19.19
CA GLN A 31 -1.48 18.25 -19.67
C GLN A 31 -1.07 16.77 -19.54
N LEU A 32 -0.35 16.24 -20.53
CA LEU A 32 0.19 14.88 -20.51
C LEU A 32 1.02 14.64 -19.24
N ASN A 33 0.68 13.58 -18.50
CA ASN A 33 1.32 13.22 -17.24
C ASN A 33 2.41 12.15 -17.43
N LEU A 34 3.67 12.57 -17.38
CA LEU A 34 4.83 11.66 -17.47
C LEU A 34 5.21 10.99 -16.14
N ARG A 35 4.52 11.30 -15.02
CA ARG A 35 4.88 10.77 -13.70
C ARG A 35 4.72 9.24 -13.60
N ILE A 36 3.82 8.67 -14.40
CA ILE A 36 3.59 7.21 -14.42
C ILE A 36 4.84 6.44 -14.88
N LEU A 37 5.71 7.07 -15.66
CA LEU A 37 6.92 6.43 -16.21
C LEU A 37 8.11 6.46 -15.25
N ARG A 38 7.97 7.10 -14.07
CA ARG A 38 9.02 7.23 -13.06
C ARG A 38 8.58 6.69 -11.68
N GLN A 39 7.52 5.88 -11.65
CA GLN A 39 7.11 5.18 -10.44
C GLN A 39 8.13 4.07 -10.14
N ASN A 40 8.30 3.74 -8.85
CA ASN A 40 9.17 2.64 -8.39
C ASN A 40 10.62 2.72 -8.90
N HIS A 41 11.21 3.92 -8.89
CA HIS A 41 12.61 4.10 -9.25
C HIS A 41 13.53 3.40 -8.22
N PRO A 42 14.63 2.71 -8.63
CA PRO A 42 15.50 1.97 -7.72
C PRO A 42 16.05 2.79 -6.55
N GLY A 43 16.37 4.07 -6.79
CA GLY A 43 16.79 4.99 -5.71
C GLY A 43 15.74 5.29 -4.62
N ALA A 44 14.50 4.80 -4.76
CA ALA A 44 13.48 4.83 -3.70
C ALA A 44 13.26 3.45 -3.03
N ASP A 45 13.92 2.40 -3.54
CA ASP A 45 13.87 1.06 -2.98
C ASP A 45 14.89 0.92 -1.84
N PRO A 46 14.47 0.58 -0.60
CA PRO A 46 15.39 0.40 0.51
C PRO A 46 16.21 -0.90 0.43
N MET A 47 15.84 -1.86 -0.43
CA MET A 47 16.49 -3.17 -0.51
C MET A 47 17.83 -3.13 -1.25
N GLY A 48 18.03 -2.12 -2.10
CA GLY A 48 19.25 -1.94 -2.89
C GLY A 48 19.26 -2.77 -4.18
N ASP A 49 20.20 -2.43 -5.07
CA ASP A 49 20.23 -2.95 -6.45
C ASP A 49 20.61 -4.44 -6.54
N ASP A 50 21.30 -4.98 -5.53
CA ASP A 50 21.81 -6.36 -5.50
C ASP A 50 20.81 -7.36 -4.88
N PHE A 51 19.63 -6.90 -4.41
CA PHE A 51 18.67 -7.75 -3.73
C PHE A 51 17.86 -8.61 -4.71
N ASP A 52 17.89 -9.94 -4.53
CA ASP A 52 17.10 -10.90 -5.30
C ASP A 52 16.02 -11.55 -4.42
N TYR A 53 14.80 -11.01 -4.51
CA TYR A 53 13.66 -11.54 -3.76
C TYR A 53 13.38 -13.02 -4.06
N ALA A 54 13.59 -13.49 -5.29
CA ALA A 54 13.30 -14.88 -5.64
C ALA A 54 14.32 -15.83 -5.00
N ALA A 55 15.60 -15.45 -4.98
CA ALA A 55 16.64 -16.21 -4.28
C ALA A 55 16.36 -16.29 -2.77
N GLU A 56 16.06 -15.15 -2.15
CA GLU A 56 15.76 -15.07 -0.71
C GLU A 56 14.50 -15.87 -0.34
N PHE A 57 13.43 -15.73 -1.12
CA PHE A 57 12.18 -16.47 -0.91
C PHE A 57 12.39 -17.99 -1.02
N ASN A 58 13.21 -18.45 -1.97
CA ASN A 58 13.51 -19.88 -2.12
C ASN A 58 14.40 -20.43 -0.99
N SER A 59 15.09 -19.57 -0.25
CA SER A 59 15.89 -19.96 0.92
C SER A 59 15.09 -19.97 2.23
N LEU A 60 13.87 -19.45 2.21
CA LEU A 60 12.99 -19.32 3.36
C LEU A 60 12.49 -20.69 3.85
N ASP A 61 12.47 -20.90 5.17
CA ASP A 61 11.74 -22.02 5.77
C ASP A 61 10.22 -21.74 5.70
N PHE A 62 9.60 -22.25 4.64
CA PHE A 62 8.18 -22.05 4.39
C PHE A 62 7.29 -22.75 5.44
N GLU A 63 7.73 -23.89 5.96
CA GLU A 63 6.97 -24.66 6.96
C GLU A 63 6.99 -23.97 8.32
N GLU A 64 8.12 -23.37 8.70
CA GLU A 64 8.21 -22.51 9.88
C GLU A 64 7.28 -21.29 9.75
N LEU A 65 7.33 -20.58 8.61
CA LEU A 65 6.45 -19.43 8.37
C LEU A 65 4.96 -19.80 8.48
N ALA A 66 4.56 -20.91 7.86
CA ALA A 66 3.17 -21.36 7.90
C ALA A 66 2.71 -21.67 9.34
N ARG A 67 3.56 -22.33 10.12
CA ARG A 67 3.30 -22.63 11.54
C ARG A 67 3.19 -21.37 12.39
N ASP A 68 4.03 -20.37 12.14
CA ASP A 68 3.99 -19.10 12.86
C ASP A 68 2.71 -18.32 12.55
N VAL A 69 2.26 -18.33 11.30
CA VAL A 69 0.96 -17.75 10.91
C VAL A 69 -0.19 -18.49 11.60
N ASP A 70 -0.15 -19.82 11.66
CA ASP A 70 -1.16 -20.61 12.37
C ASP A 70 -1.21 -20.31 13.87
N ALA A 71 -0.05 -20.17 14.52
CA ALA A 71 0.04 -19.78 15.91
C ALA A 71 -0.54 -18.38 16.13
N LEU A 72 -0.15 -17.41 15.29
CA LEU A 72 -0.62 -16.03 15.36
C LEU A 72 -2.15 -15.92 15.25
N MET A 73 -2.80 -16.81 14.49
CA MET A 73 -4.25 -16.77 14.33
C MET A 73 -5.01 -16.90 15.66
N THR A 74 -4.41 -17.46 16.71
CA THR A 74 -5.04 -17.58 18.04
C THR A 74 -4.36 -16.74 19.13
N ASP A 75 -3.29 -16.02 18.78
CA ASP A 75 -2.57 -15.12 19.70
C ASP A 75 -3.23 -13.73 19.74
N SER A 76 -4.37 -13.65 20.43
CA SER A 76 -5.19 -12.43 20.50
C SER A 76 -4.46 -11.27 21.18
N GLN A 77 -4.41 -10.13 20.50
CA GLN A 77 -3.79 -8.90 20.97
C GLN A 77 -4.81 -7.96 21.64
N GLU A 78 -4.45 -7.35 22.77
CA GLU A 78 -5.37 -6.45 23.51
C GLU A 78 -5.81 -5.22 22.72
N TRP A 79 -4.92 -4.68 21.88
CA TRP A 79 -5.21 -3.50 21.06
C TRP A 79 -6.11 -3.81 19.86
N TRP A 80 -6.27 -5.09 19.50
CA TRP A 80 -7.19 -5.55 18.47
C TRP A 80 -7.63 -7.00 18.74
N PRO A 81 -8.55 -7.25 19.67
CA PRO A 81 -8.87 -8.61 20.10
C PRO A 81 -9.42 -9.50 18.98
N ALA A 82 -9.07 -10.78 19.01
CA ALA A 82 -9.55 -11.75 18.02
C ALA A 82 -11.01 -12.13 18.28
N ASP A 83 -11.85 -11.99 17.26
CA ASP A 83 -13.23 -12.47 17.31
C ASP A 83 -13.24 -13.98 17.54
N TYR A 84 -14.02 -14.44 18.52
CA TYR A 84 -14.10 -15.85 18.91
C TYR A 84 -12.74 -16.48 19.30
N GLY A 85 -11.74 -15.66 19.64
CA GLY A 85 -10.39 -16.12 19.93
C GLY A 85 -9.58 -16.54 18.70
N HIS A 86 -10.00 -16.16 17.48
CA HIS A 86 -9.32 -16.57 16.25
C HIS A 86 -9.39 -15.52 15.12
N TYR A 87 -8.25 -15.05 14.61
CA TYR A 87 -8.16 -14.06 13.52
C TYR A 87 -8.46 -14.60 12.12
N GLY A 88 -8.60 -15.91 11.96
CA GLY A 88 -8.91 -16.56 10.68
C GLY A 88 -9.95 -15.85 9.79
N PRO A 89 -11.17 -15.55 10.27
CA PRO A 89 -12.16 -14.82 9.47
C PRO A 89 -11.68 -13.43 9.02
N PHE A 90 -10.92 -12.73 9.87
CA PHE A 90 -10.32 -11.44 9.55
C PHE A 90 -9.24 -11.57 8.47
N PHE A 91 -8.31 -12.51 8.60
CA PHE A 91 -7.25 -12.73 7.60
C PHE A 91 -7.79 -13.22 6.25
N ILE A 92 -8.82 -14.08 6.23
CA ILE A 92 -9.49 -14.49 4.99
C ILE A 92 -10.06 -13.25 4.28
N ARG A 93 -10.76 -12.38 5.02
CA ARG A 93 -11.32 -11.15 4.45
C ARG A 93 -10.22 -10.22 3.95
N MET A 94 -9.13 -10.05 4.69
CA MET A 94 -7.98 -9.24 4.27
C MET A 94 -7.42 -9.72 2.92
N THR A 95 -7.14 -11.02 2.79
CA THR A 95 -6.61 -11.61 1.56
C THR A 95 -7.61 -11.50 0.39
N TRP A 96 -8.90 -11.71 0.66
CA TRP A 96 -9.96 -11.48 -0.33
C TRP A 96 -9.97 -10.04 -0.85
N HIS A 97 -9.92 -9.04 0.04
CA HIS A 97 -9.90 -7.64 -0.38
C HIS A 97 -8.60 -7.25 -1.10
N ALA A 98 -7.47 -7.84 -0.72
CA ALA A 98 -6.19 -7.61 -1.39
C ALA A 98 -6.20 -8.11 -2.84
N ALA A 99 -6.74 -9.31 -3.09
CA ALA A 99 -6.85 -9.86 -4.45
C ALA A 99 -8.04 -9.28 -5.24
N GLY A 100 -9.10 -8.88 -4.56
CA GLY A 100 -10.37 -8.45 -5.15
C GLY A 100 -10.33 -7.10 -5.89
N THR A 101 -9.19 -6.41 -5.91
CA THR A 101 -8.99 -5.18 -6.70
C THR A 101 -8.66 -5.46 -8.18
N TYR A 102 -8.28 -6.69 -8.51
CA TYR A 102 -7.89 -7.10 -9.86
C TYR A 102 -9.02 -6.93 -10.89
N ARG A 103 -8.67 -6.38 -12.07
CA ARG A 103 -9.58 -6.20 -13.20
C ARG A 103 -9.02 -6.83 -14.47
N THR A 104 -9.84 -7.62 -15.15
CA THR A 104 -9.44 -8.37 -16.36
C THR A 104 -9.17 -7.50 -17.58
N LEU A 105 -9.71 -6.28 -17.63
CA LEU A 105 -9.60 -5.39 -18.81
C LEU A 105 -8.22 -4.76 -18.98
N ASP A 106 -7.57 -4.37 -17.88
CA ASP A 106 -6.27 -3.69 -17.91
C ASP A 106 -5.20 -4.35 -17.03
N GLY A 107 -5.55 -5.45 -16.34
CA GLY A 107 -4.63 -6.27 -15.55
C GLY A 107 -4.13 -5.59 -14.27
N ARG A 108 -4.73 -4.46 -13.89
CA ARG A 108 -4.43 -3.75 -12.63
C ARG A 108 -5.31 -4.22 -11.49
#